data_AF-A0A1S3D220-F1
#
_entry.id   AF-A0A1S3D220-F1
#
_cell.length_a   1.000
_cell.length_b   1.000
_cell.length_c   1.000
_cell.angle_alpha   90.00
_cell.angle_beta   90.00
_cell.angle_gamma   90.00
#
_symmetry.space_group_name_H-M   'P 1'
#
loop_
_entity.id
_entity.type
_entity.pdbx_description
1 polymer ?
#
loop_
_entity_poly.entity_id
_entity_poly.type
_entity_poly.pdbx_seq_one_letter_code
_entity_poly.pdbx_strand_id
1 'polypeptide(L)'
;MGEYSEGVLVGDWNEKLLSRQAALNQFIQRKKSNSLLTQKSAKIKQNLLREVQISVQPDGIVRYGDTVQIVNPEFNTAMSSVISHRDVYNVQDLRVGCVLSGSKNQTPCVRNVFKIASLDPDNELYKPLR
;
A
#
# COMPACT_ATOMS: atom_id res chain seq x y z
N MET A 1 -31.04 -10.62 -35.25
CA MET A 1 -31.32 -11.83 -34.45
C MET A 1 -30.92 -11.52 -33.02
N GLY A 2 -31.82 -11.74 -32.05
CA GLY A 2 -31.57 -11.39 -30.65
C GLY A 2 -30.60 -12.34 -29.98
N GLU A 3 -29.79 -11.84 -29.06
CA GLU A 3 -28.97 -12.68 -28.19
C GLU A 3 -29.87 -13.35 -27.15
N TYR A 4 -29.78 -14.68 -27.06
CA TYR A 4 -30.51 -15.47 -26.08
C TYR A 4 -29.65 -15.67 -24.82
N SER A 5 -30.31 -15.83 -23.66
CA SER A 5 -29.64 -16.13 -22.39
C SER A 5 -29.04 -17.54 -22.41
N GLU A 6 -27.96 -17.78 -21.65
CA GLU A 6 -27.25 -19.06 -21.60
C GLU A 6 -28.12 -20.26 -21.16
N GLY A 7 -29.26 -20.01 -20.50
CA GLY A 7 -30.23 -21.05 -20.12
C GLY A 7 -31.12 -21.51 -21.27
N VAL A 8 -31.08 -20.83 -22.42
CA VAL A 8 -31.81 -21.19 -23.63
C VAL A 8 -30.84 -21.93 -24.55
N LEU A 9 -31.12 -23.21 -24.80
CA LEU A 9 -30.28 -24.12 -25.57
C LEU A 9 -30.34 -23.84 -27.09
N VAL A 10 -29.99 -22.62 -27.48
CA VAL A 10 -30.06 -22.14 -28.87
C VAL A 10 -28.70 -21.64 -29.31
N GLY A 11 -28.32 -22.01 -30.54
CA GLY A 11 -27.03 -21.65 -31.11
C GLY A 11 -25.87 -22.28 -30.34
N ASP A 12 -24.83 -21.49 -30.10
CA ASP A 12 -23.58 -21.94 -29.48
C ASP A 12 -23.62 -21.93 -27.93
N TRP A 13 -24.74 -22.40 -27.38
CA TRP A 13 -24.98 -22.38 -25.93
C TRP A 13 -23.95 -23.21 -25.17
N ASN A 14 -23.50 -24.33 -25.75
CA ASN A 14 -22.60 -25.28 -25.10
C ASN A 14 -21.17 -24.73 -25.00
N GLU A 15 -20.64 -24.10 -26.06
CA GLU A 15 -19.32 -23.47 -26.02
C GLU A 15 -19.30 -22.28 -25.04
N LYS A 16 -20.37 -21.47 -25.03
CA LYS A 16 -20.54 -20.39 -24.06
C LYS A 16 -20.53 -20.91 -22.61
N LEU A 17 -21.25 -22.00 -22.34
CA LEU A 17 -21.30 -22.63 -21.02
C LEU A 17 -19.93 -23.19 -20.60
N LEU A 18 -19.24 -23.91 -21.49
CA LEU A 18 -17.91 -24.48 -21.24
C LEU A 18 -16.85 -23.39 -21.02
N SER A 19 -16.86 -22.35 -21.84
CA SER A 19 -15.97 -21.19 -21.71
C SER A 19 -16.16 -20.48 -20.37
N ARG A 20 -17.43 -20.28 -19.96
CA ARG A 20 -17.76 -19.71 -18.66
C ARG A 20 -17.30 -20.59 -17.50
N GLN A 21 -17.51 -21.91 -17.60
CA GLN A 21 -17.05 -22.86 -16.58
C GLN A 21 -15.51 -22.86 -16.47
N ALA A 22 -14.81 -22.79 -17.59
CA ALA A 22 -13.34 -22.69 -17.61
C ALA A 22 -12.86 -21.38 -16.96
N ALA A 23 -13.48 -20.24 -17.29
CA ALA A 23 -13.17 -18.95 -16.67
C ALA A 23 -13.42 -18.95 -15.15
N LEU A 24 -14.54 -19.55 -14.71
CA LEU A 24 -14.86 -19.71 -13.29
C LEU A 24 -13.83 -20.59 -12.58
N ASN A 25 -13.45 -21.72 -13.18
CA ASN A 25 -12.42 -22.60 -12.62
C ASN A 25 -11.08 -21.88 -12.51
N GLN A 26 -10.66 -21.12 -13.52
CA GLN A 26 -9.45 -20.29 -13.44
C GLN A 26 -9.54 -19.25 -12.33
N PHE A 27 -10.69 -18.59 -12.17
CA PHE A 27 -10.92 -17.64 -11.09
C PHE A 27 -10.81 -18.31 -9.71
N ILE A 28 -11.44 -19.47 -9.52
CA ILE A 28 -11.38 -20.23 -8.27
C ILE A 28 -9.94 -20.65 -7.96
N GLN A 29 -9.19 -21.15 -8.95
CA GLN A 29 -7.79 -21.53 -8.77
C GLN A 29 -6.93 -20.33 -8.35
N ARG A 30 -7.08 -19.18 -9.03
CA ARG A 30 -6.38 -17.94 -8.67
C ARG A 30 -6.79 -17.41 -7.30
N LYS A 31 -8.05 -17.62 -6.89
CA LYS A 31 -8.57 -17.23 -5.57
C LYS A 31 -7.97 -18.08 -4.46
N LYS A 32 -7.85 -19.39 -4.69
CA LYS A 32 -7.20 -20.33 -3.75
C LYS A 32 -5.72 -20.01 -3.58
N SER A 33 -5.02 -19.62 -4.65
CA SER A 33 -3.60 -19.26 -4.60
C SER A 33 -3.32 -17.81 -4.17
N ASN A 34 -4.34 -17.04 -3.75
CA ASN A 34 -4.23 -15.62 -3.41
C ASN A 34 -3.58 -14.76 -4.52
N SER A 35 -3.74 -15.17 -5.78
CA SER A 35 -3.12 -14.52 -6.93
C SER A 35 -4.05 -13.53 -7.63
N LEU A 36 -5.27 -13.29 -7.13
CA LEU A 36 -6.14 -12.23 -7.66
C LEU A 36 -5.52 -10.87 -7.41
N LEU A 37 -5.63 -10.00 -8.41
CA LEU A 37 -5.25 -8.59 -8.32
C LEU A 37 -5.94 -7.90 -7.14
N THR A 38 -7.23 -8.19 -6.89
CA THR A 38 -7.98 -7.61 -5.77
C THR A 38 -7.42 -8.02 -4.41
N GLN A 39 -7.13 -9.32 -4.22
CA GLN A 39 -6.57 -9.83 -2.96
C GLN A 39 -5.18 -9.27 -2.71
N LYS A 40 -4.34 -9.25 -3.76
CA LYS A 40 -3.02 -8.64 -3.72
C LYS A 40 -3.12 -7.16 -3.32
N SER A 41 -3.93 -6.38 -4.05
CA SER A 41 -4.18 -4.94 -3.81
C SER A 41 -4.64 -4.65 -2.39
N ALA A 42 -5.54 -5.48 -1.87
CA ALA A 42 -6.02 -5.35 -0.49
C ALA A 42 -4.90 -5.56 0.53
N LYS A 43 -4.10 -6.62 0.37
CA LYS A 43 -2.95 -6.92 1.26
C LYS A 43 -1.93 -5.78 1.27
N ILE A 44 -1.67 -5.18 0.12
CA ILE A 44 -0.74 -4.06 -0.05
C ILE A 44 -1.23 -2.82 0.70
N LYS A 45 -2.50 -2.46 0.49
CA LYS A 45 -3.14 -1.35 1.22
C LYS A 45 -3.08 -1.60 2.72
N GLN A 46 -3.40 -2.82 3.16
CA GLN A 46 -3.36 -3.18 4.57
C GLN A 46 -1.96 -3.01 5.19
N ASN A 47 -0.90 -3.42 4.48
CA ASN A 47 0.46 -3.30 5.01
C ASN A 47 0.95 -1.84 5.05
N LEU A 48 0.73 -1.10 3.96
CA LEU A 48 1.35 0.22 3.77
C LEU A 48 0.56 1.36 4.41
N LEU A 49 -0.76 1.21 4.48
CA LEU A 49 -1.65 2.14 5.18
C LEU A 49 -1.91 1.71 6.62
N ARG A 50 -1.18 0.71 7.13
CA ARG A 50 -1.19 0.37 8.55
C ARG A 50 -0.79 1.60 9.33
N GLU A 51 -1.64 1.99 10.28
CA GLU A 51 -1.40 3.14 11.13
C GLU A 51 -0.17 2.93 12.00
N VAL A 52 0.60 3.99 12.16
CA VAL A 52 1.83 4.01 12.97
C VAL A 52 1.71 5.17 13.96
N GLN A 53 2.06 4.93 15.21
CA GLN A 53 2.11 6.00 16.19
C GLN A 53 3.37 6.83 16.02
N ILE A 54 3.18 8.14 15.93
CA ILE A 54 4.27 9.12 15.92
C ILE A 54 4.76 9.39 17.33
N SER A 55 6.06 9.68 17.46
CA SER A 55 6.68 10.07 18.71
C SER A 55 6.33 11.53 19.00
N VAL A 56 5.48 11.77 20.00
CA VAL A 56 5.20 13.13 20.48
C VAL A 56 5.83 13.29 21.85
N GLN A 57 6.77 14.22 21.95
CA GLN A 57 7.46 14.51 23.19
C GLN A 57 6.77 15.64 23.96
N PRO A 58 6.76 15.63 25.31
CA PRO A 58 6.05 16.62 26.12
C PRO A 58 6.55 18.05 25.92
N ASP A 59 7.83 18.20 25.62
CA ASP A 59 8.53 19.46 25.37
C ASP A 59 8.34 19.98 23.93
N GLY A 60 7.70 19.20 23.05
CA GLY A 60 7.46 19.59 21.66
C GLY A 60 8.71 19.62 20.78
N ILE A 61 9.86 19.20 21.32
CA ILE A 61 11.13 19.13 20.60
C ILE A 61 11.24 17.77 19.93
N VAL A 62 11.73 17.73 18.69
CA VAL A 62 12.02 16.47 17.99
C VAL A 62 13.45 16.05 18.29
N ARG A 63 13.64 14.78 18.65
CA ARG A 63 14.95 14.19 18.98
C ARG A 63 15.35 13.13 17.96
N TYR A 64 16.63 12.80 17.91
CA TYR A 64 17.11 11.67 17.12
C TYR A 64 16.47 10.36 17.60
N GLY A 65 16.01 9.54 16.67
CA GLY A 65 15.26 8.31 16.92
C GLY A 65 13.75 8.47 16.91
N ASP A 66 13.24 9.70 16.94
CA ASP A 66 11.80 9.97 16.90
C ASP A 66 11.18 9.62 15.55
N THR A 67 9.93 9.17 15.63
CA THR A 67 9.10 8.79 14.50
C THR A 67 8.18 9.96 14.16
N VAL A 68 8.43 10.63 13.05
CA VAL A 68 7.76 11.89 12.67
C VAL A 68 7.07 11.78 11.32
N GLN A 69 6.12 12.67 11.09
CA GLN A 69 5.47 12.87 9.80
C GLN A 69 5.81 14.27 9.30
N ILE A 70 6.16 14.37 8.02
CA ILE A 70 6.47 15.67 7.41
C ILE A 70 5.28 16.12 6.58
N VAL A 71 4.72 17.27 6.93
CA VAL A 71 3.51 17.82 6.33
C VAL A 71 3.82 19.19 5.73
N ASN A 72 3.36 19.40 4.51
CA ASN A 72 3.28 20.71 3.88
C ASN A 72 1.94 21.36 4.27
N PRO A 73 1.96 22.44 5.09
CA PRO A 73 0.76 23.10 5.59
C PRO A 73 0.00 23.87 4.51
N GLU A 74 0.68 24.38 3.48
CA GLU A 74 0.06 25.18 2.42
C GLU A 74 -0.92 24.34 1.58
N PHE A 75 -0.51 23.11 1.25
CA PHE A 75 -1.30 22.19 0.42
C PHE A 75 -2.00 21.10 1.24
N ASN A 76 -1.85 21.09 2.56
CA ASN A 76 -2.35 20.04 3.44
C ASN A 76 -1.91 18.64 2.98
N THR A 77 -0.66 18.49 2.54
CA THR A 77 -0.12 17.22 2.03
C THR A 77 0.98 16.68 2.93
N ALA A 78 0.96 15.37 3.21
CA ALA A 78 2.04 14.69 3.90
C ALA A 78 3.02 14.09 2.89
N MET A 79 4.32 14.18 3.18
CA MET A 79 5.33 13.46 2.42
C MET A 79 5.13 11.96 2.58
N SER A 80 5.11 11.24 1.47
CA SER A 80 4.72 9.84 1.41
C SER A 80 5.51 9.12 0.33
N SER A 81 5.91 7.88 0.58
CA SER A 81 6.57 7.06 -0.43
C SER A 81 5.64 6.63 -1.56
N VAL A 82 6.16 6.62 -2.78
CA VAL A 82 5.53 6.08 -3.99
C VAL A 82 5.99 4.64 -4.18
N ILE A 83 5.01 3.74 -4.27
CA ILE A 83 5.28 2.31 -4.35
C ILE A 83 4.94 1.83 -5.75
N SER A 84 5.96 1.41 -6.48
CA SER A 84 5.83 0.90 -7.85
C SER A 84 5.22 -0.50 -7.85
N HIS A 85 4.42 -0.82 -8.86
CA HIS A 85 3.75 -2.11 -9.06
C HIS A 85 4.67 -3.34 -8.96
N ARG A 86 5.99 -3.18 -9.12
CA ARG A 86 6.97 -4.26 -9.04
C ARG A 86 7.37 -4.60 -7.60
N ASP A 87 7.48 -3.60 -6.73
CA ASP A 87 7.90 -3.76 -5.32
C ASP A 87 6.75 -4.15 -4.40
N VAL A 88 5.54 -3.84 -4.87
CA VAL A 88 4.25 -4.11 -4.25
C VAL A 88 4.09 -5.51 -3.62
N TYR A 89 4.72 -6.57 -4.17
CA TYR A 89 4.51 -7.93 -3.68
C TYR A 89 5.33 -8.31 -2.44
N ASN A 90 6.45 -7.61 -2.18
CA ASN A 90 7.43 -8.00 -1.16
C ASN A 90 7.77 -6.91 -0.15
N VAL A 91 7.14 -5.74 -0.24
CA VAL A 91 7.45 -4.59 0.63
C VAL A 91 6.55 -4.63 1.87
N GLN A 92 7.18 -4.85 3.04
CA GLN A 92 6.57 -4.62 4.35
C GLN A 92 6.91 -3.23 4.89
N ASP A 93 8.11 -2.72 4.57
CA ASP A 93 8.62 -1.41 4.98
C ASP A 93 9.28 -0.68 3.81
N LEU A 94 9.43 0.65 3.89
CA LEU A 94 10.06 1.46 2.84
C LEU A 94 11.47 0.94 2.53
N ARG A 95 11.77 0.80 1.23
CA ARG A 95 13.10 0.45 0.75
C ARG A 95 13.98 1.69 0.57
N VAL A 96 15.28 1.51 0.75
CA VAL A 96 16.29 2.51 0.41
C VAL A 96 16.19 2.85 -1.09
N GLY A 97 16.22 4.14 -1.43
CA GLY A 97 16.07 4.62 -2.81
C GLY A 97 14.62 4.70 -3.31
N CYS A 98 13.63 4.67 -2.41
CA CYS A 98 12.24 4.87 -2.79
C CYS A 98 11.96 6.32 -3.23
N VAL A 99 11.04 6.49 -4.19
CA VAL A 99 10.58 7.80 -4.64
C VAL A 99 9.57 8.34 -3.61
N LEU A 100 9.61 9.64 -3.33
CA LEU A 100 8.69 10.32 -2.42
C LEU A 100 7.76 11.26 -3.20
N SER A 101 6.54 11.45 -2.72
CA SER A 101 5.55 12.39 -3.25
C SER A 101 4.73 13.04 -2.13
N GLY A 102 4.01 14.10 -2.45
CA GLY A 102 3.01 14.70 -1.56
C GLY A 102 1.67 13.96 -1.67
N SER A 103 1.19 13.41 -0.56
CA SER A 103 -0.11 12.74 -0.46
C SER A 103 -1.08 13.56 0.37
N LYS A 104 -2.37 13.59 0.00
CA LYS A 104 -3.43 14.17 0.84
C LYS A 104 -3.73 13.33 2.09
N ASN A 105 -3.17 12.13 2.19
CA ASN A 105 -3.38 11.27 3.36
C ASN A 105 -2.51 11.72 4.54
N GLN A 106 -3.13 12.41 5.49
CA GLN A 106 -2.47 12.88 6.71
C GLN A 106 -2.48 11.87 7.85
N THR A 107 -3.22 10.77 7.75
CA THR A 107 -3.18 9.72 8.79
C THR A 107 -1.79 9.09 8.84
N PRO A 108 -1.12 9.03 10.00
CA PRO A 108 0.22 8.49 10.10
C PRO A 108 0.18 6.97 9.84
N CYS A 109 0.91 6.56 8.81
CA CYS A 109 0.99 5.19 8.33
C CYS A 109 2.42 4.86 7.91
N VAL A 110 2.72 3.57 7.72
CA VAL A 110 4.06 3.11 7.32
C VAL A 110 4.61 3.94 6.14
N ARG A 111 3.76 4.33 5.19
CA ARG A 111 4.17 5.05 3.96
C ARG A 111 4.54 6.53 4.15
N ASN A 112 4.07 7.21 5.19
CA ASN A 112 4.23 8.67 5.36
C ASN A 112 4.92 9.06 6.67
N VAL A 113 5.54 8.09 7.33
CA VAL A 113 6.25 8.27 8.59
C VAL A 113 7.75 8.02 8.37
N PHE A 114 8.58 8.83 9.01
CA PHE A 114 10.03 8.79 8.89
C PHE A 114 10.66 8.75 10.29
N LYS A 115 11.77 8.01 10.43
CA LYS A 115 12.58 8.04 11.64
C LYS A 115 13.73 9.00 11.44
N ILE A 116 13.90 9.94 12.36
CA ILE A 116 15.03 10.86 12.34
C ILE A 116 16.28 10.11 12.80
N ALA A 117 17.32 10.10 11.97
CA ALA A 117 18.61 9.48 12.26
C ALA A 117 19.71 10.53 12.33
N SER A 118 20.70 10.30 13.19
CA SER A 118 21.93 11.11 13.22
C SER A 118 22.87 10.68 12.09
N LEU A 119 23.61 11.63 11.53
CA LEU A 119 24.70 11.35 10.58
C LEU A 119 25.97 10.88 11.32
N ASP A 120 26.21 11.43 12.51
CA ASP A 120 27.36 11.09 13.32
C ASP A 120 27.07 9.82 14.15
N PRO A 121 27.95 8.81 14.11
CA PRO A 121 27.80 7.57 14.88
C PRO A 121 27.91 7.79 16.40
N ASP A 122 28.56 8.88 16.81
CA ASP A 122 28.78 9.24 18.23
C ASP A 122 27.66 10.10 18.81
N ASN A 123 26.69 10.55 17.99
CA ASN A 123 25.59 11.34 18.50
C ASN A 123 24.62 10.42 19.25
N GLU A 124 24.48 10.67 20.55
CA GLU A 124 23.60 9.88 21.40
C GLU A 124 22.16 9.92 20.88
N LEU A 125 21.56 8.73 20.79
CA LEU A 125 20.12 8.56 20.57
C LEU A 125 19.37 9.47 21.56
N TYR A 126 18.27 10.08 21.13
CA TYR A 126 17.46 10.98 21.94
C TYR A 126 18.09 12.35 22.27
N LYS A 127 19.12 12.80 21.55
CA LYS A 127 19.51 14.22 21.61
C LYS A 127 18.54 15.09 20.82
N PRO A 128 18.20 16.31 21.28
CA PRO A 128 17.36 17.24 20.52
C PRO A 128 18.02 17.63 19.20
N LEU A 129 17.20 17.71 18.15
CA LEU A 129 17.62 18.34 16.90
C LEU A 129 17.94 19.81 17.17
N ARG A 130 19.09 20.27 16.67
CA ARG A 130 19.60 21.64 16.85
C ARG A 130 19.52 22.42 15.54
#